data_AF-A0A0S8FQ20-F1
#
_entry.id   AF-A0A0S8FQ20-F1
#
_cell.length_a   1.000
_cell.length_b   1.000
_cell.length_c   1.000
_cell.angle_alpha   90.00
_cell.angle_beta   90.00
_cell.angle_gamma   90.00
#
_symmetry.space_group_name_H-M   'P 1'
#
loop_
_entity.id
_entity.type
_entity.pdbx_description
1 polymer ?
#
loop_
_entity_poly.entity_id
_entity_poly.type
_entity_poly.pdbx_seq_one_letter_code
_entity_poly.pdbx_strand_id
1 'polypeptide(L)'
;MISILLATLISLSADLRWVEVDVSLWQDGRADFVYRVRYDILSGAMHGFYLQGVSVVPYFNHENSYAVDEYGKTYDLAINDLGGKYDVLLAQGQAYGPGEITFIVHFGGDLARSGNLVTTTSEFGELVVLHWAPP
;
A
#
# COMPACT_ATOMS: atom_id res chain seq x y z
N MET A 1 50.09 6.11 7.28
CA MET A 1 49.25 5.64 6.15
C MET A 1 47.82 6.02 6.48
N ILE A 2 47.22 6.93 5.70
CA ILE A 2 45.80 7.29 5.84
C ILE A 2 45.02 6.25 5.03
N SER A 3 44.23 5.44 5.70
CA SER A 3 43.33 4.48 5.04
C SER A 3 42.09 5.24 4.59
N ILE A 4 41.92 5.42 3.28
CA ILE A 4 40.70 6.00 2.71
C ILE A 4 39.68 4.87 2.63
N LEU A 5 38.65 4.92 3.48
CA LEU A 5 37.51 4.03 3.39
C LEU A 5 36.64 4.49 2.21
N LEU A 6 36.63 3.72 1.13
CA LEU A 6 35.75 3.98 -0.01
C LEU A 6 34.33 3.49 0.35
N ALA A 7 33.43 4.40 0.72
CA ALA A 7 32.03 4.07 0.93
C ALA A 7 31.31 4.04 -0.43
N THR A 8 31.09 2.85 -0.97
CA THR A 8 30.22 2.67 -2.14
C THR A 8 28.77 2.87 -1.73
N LEU A 9 28.16 3.97 -2.18
CA LEU A 9 26.72 4.19 -2.10
C LEU A 9 26.04 3.28 -3.14
N ILE A 10 25.34 2.26 -2.70
CA ILE A 10 24.55 1.40 -3.58
C ILE A 10 23.18 2.04 -3.74
N SER A 11 22.84 2.45 -4.97
CA SER A 11 21.50 2.97 -5.27
C SER A 11 20.47 1.85 -5.16
N LEU A 12 19.27 2.22 -4.69
CA LEU A 12 18.11 1.35 -4.78
C LEU A 12 17.77 1.09 -6.26
N SER A 13 17.57 -0.18 -6.60
CA SER A 13 16.95 -0.64 -7.84
C SER A 13 15.96 -1.74 -7.47
N ALA A 14 14.72 -1.64 -7.92
CA ALA A 14 13.68 -2.61 -7.61
C ALA A 14 12.64 -2.69 -8.72
N ASP A 15 12.11 -3.88 -8.93
CA ASP A 15 10.98 -4.14 -9.84
C ASP A 15 9.69 -4.26 -9.02
N LEU A 16 8.64 -3.53 -9.42
CA LEU A 16 7.29 -3.77 -8.92
C LEU A 16 6.74 -5.03 -9.61
N ARG A 17 6.58 -6.12 -8.85
CA ARG A 17 6.20 -7.43 -9.40
C ARG A 17 4.71 -7.54 -9.64
N TRP A 18 3.93 -7.14 -8.65
CA TRP A 18 2.47 -7.13 -8.74
C TRP A 18 1.86 -6.25 -7.65
N VAL A 19 0.61 -5.87 -7.92
CA VAL A 19 -0.28 -5.22 -6.95
C VAL A 19 -1.58 -6.01 -6.95
N GLU A 20 -2.04 -6.38 -5.77
CA GLU A 20 -3.34 -7.00 -5.54
C GLU A 20 -4.12 -6.15 -4.56
N VAL A 21 -5.42 -5.96 -4.82
CA VAL A 21 -6.29 -5.19 -3.94
C VAL A 21 -7.57 -5.97 -3.68
N ASP A 22 -7.82 -6.30 -2.42
CA ASP A 22 -9.13 -6.75 -1.96
C ASP A 22 -9.99 -5.54 -1.58
N VAL A 23 -11.25 -5.54 -2.02
CA VAL A 23 -12.25 -4.54 -1.63
C VAL A 23 -13.48 -5.23 -1.10
N SER A 24 -13.86 -4.91 0.14
CA SER A 24 -15.10 -5.38 0.75
C SER A 24 -16.05 -4.21 0.92
N LEU A 25 -17.07 -4.10 0.07
CA LEU A 25 -18.09 -3.05 0.14
C LEU A 25 -19.18 -3.39 1.18
N TRP A 26 -19.47 -2.45 2.06
CA TRP A 26 -20.48 -2.56 3.10
C TRP A 26 -21.81 -1.95 2.64
N GLN A 27 -22.91 -2.34 3.30
CA GLN A 27 -24.25 -1.89 2.95
C GLN A 27 -24.46 -0.37 3.09
N ASP A 28 -23.64 0.29 3.90
CA ASP A 28 -23.70 1.74 4.12
C ASP A 28 -22.78 2.55 3.18
N GLY A 29 -22.16 1.88 2.20
CA GLY A 29 -21.29 2.51 1.20
C GLY A 29 -19.83 2.69 1.64
N ARG A 30 -19.49 2.33 2.90
CA ARG A 30 -18.10 2.21 3.32
C ARG A 30 -17.47 0.92 2.78
N ALA A 31 -16.15 0.86 2.74
CA ALA A 31 -15.43 -0.34 2.33
C ALA A 31 -14.13 -0.52 3.09
N ASP A 32 -13.74 -1.78 3.24
CA ASP A 32 -12.40 -2.17 3.66
C ASP A 32 -11.55 -2.49 2.43
N PHE A 33 -10.29 -2.08 2.48
CA PHE A 33 -9.28 -2.31 1.47
C PHE A 33 -8.10 -3.07 2.06
N VAL A 34 -7.57 -4.03 1.29
CA VAL A 34 -6.26 -4.65 1.56
C VAL A 34 -5.41 -4.52 0.32
N TYR A 35 -4.43 -3.63 0.37
CA TYR A 35 -3.45 -3.46 -0.70
C TYR A 35 -2.26 -4.35 -0.41
N ARG A 36 -1.91 -5.22 -1.37
CA ARG A 36 -0.70 -6.03 -1.34
C ARG A 36 0.20 -5.62 -2.49
N VAL A 37 1.39 -5.12 -2.17
CA VAL A 37 2.34 -4.57 -3.15
C VAL A 37 3.65 -5.31 -3.02
N ARG A 38 4.03 -6.10 -4.03
CA ARG A 38 5.27 -6.88 -4.00
C ARG A 38 6.35 -6.25 -4.87
N TYR A 39 7.52 -6.08 -4.27
CA TYR A 39 8.74 -5.63 -4.94
C TYR A 39 9.79 -6.75 -4.95
N ASP A 40 10.59 -6.77 -6.00
CA ASP A 40 11.86 -7.51 -6.08
C ASP A 40 13.01 -6.49 -6.07
N ILE A 41 13.79 -6.47 -4.99
CA ILE A 41 14.84 -5.48 -4.77
C ILE A 41 16.16 -6.03 -5.31
N LEU A 42 16.58 -5.49 -6.45
CA LEU A 42 17.74 -5.94 -7.21
C LEU A 42 19.06 -5.40 -6.63
N SER A 43 19.04 -4.16 -6.11
CA SER A 43 20.20 -3.55 -5.45
C SER A 43 19.78 -2.51 -4.42
N GLY A 44 20.65 -2.25 -3.45
CA GLY A 44 20.39 -1.30 -2.36
C GLY A 44 19.40 -1.85 -1.34
N ALA A 45 18.72 -0.95 -0.63
CA ALA A 45 17.70 -1.32 0.33
C ALA A 45 16.48 -0.39 0.20
N MET A 46 15.29 -0.97 0.30
CA MET A 46 14.01 -0.29 0.24
C MET A 46 13.51 -0.01 1.66
N HIS A 47 13.09 1.22 1.91
CA HIS A 47 12.46 1.62 3.17
C HIS A 47 10.93 1.62 3.09
N GLY A 48 10.35 1.73 1.88
CA GLY A 48 8.92 1.94 1.72
C GLY A 48 8.59 2.53 0.37
N PHE A 49 7.33 2.96 0.21
CA PHE A 49 6.81 3.55 -1.01
C PHE A 49 5.73 4.60 -0.69
N TYR A 50 5.39 5.43 -1.68
CA TYR A 50 4.27 6.36 -1.56
C TYR A 50 2.97 5.71 -2.04
N LEU A 51 1.94 5.75 -1.19
CA LEU A 51 0.57 5.47 -1.58
C LEU A 51 -0.11 6.80 -1.95
N GLN A 52 -0.42 6.97 -3.24
CA GLN A 52 -1.00 8.19 -3.79
C GLN A 52 -2.20 7.87 -4.67
N GLY A 53 -3.10 8.83 -4.87
CA GLY A 53 -4.22 8.71 -5.80
C GLY A 53 -5.43 7.94 -5.25
N VAL A 54 -5.37 7.52 -3.99
CA VAL A 54 -6.50 6.89 -3.30
C VAL A 54 -7.69 7.84 -3.31
N SER A 55 -8.83 7.38 -3.82
CA SER A 55 -10.03 8.21 -4.01
C SER A 55 -10.86 8.42 -2.73
N VAL A 56 -10.53 7.70 -1.66
CA VAL A 56 -11.14 7.83 -0.33
C VAL A 56 -10.18 8.55 0.63
N VAL A 57 -10.72 9.09 1.72
CA VAL A 57 -9.90 9.44 2.89
C VAL A 57 -9.67 8.14 3.68
N PRO A 58 -8.46 7.57 3.67
CA PRO A 58 -8.21 6.28 4.29
C PRO A 58 -8.18 6.37 5.83
N TYR A 59 -8.75 5.37 6.47
CA TYR A 59 -8.56 5.09 7.90
C TYR A 59 -7.69 3.84 8.04
N PHE A 60 -6.39 4.03 8.24
CA PHE A 60 -5.42 2.93 8.28
C PHE A 60 -5.58 2.07 9.54
N ASN A 61 -5.56 0.76 9.34
CA ASN A 61 -5.41 -0.20 10.41
C ASN A 61 -3.92 -0.51 10.59
N HIS A 62 -3.26 0.25 11.45
CA HIS A 62 -1.82 0.13 11.69
C HIS A 62 -1.42 -1.22 12.31
N GLU A 63 -2.28 -1.82 13.14
CA GLU A 63 -1.99 -3.10 13.81
C GLU A 63 -1.96 -4.28 12.83
N ASN A 64 -2.81 -4.24 11.80
CA ASN A 64 -2.88 -5.29 10.79
C ASN A 64 -2.08 -4.96 9.52
N SER A 65 -1.45 -3.79 9.44
CA SER A 65 -0.62 -3.40 8.29
C SER A 65 0.84 -3.72 8.56
N TYR A 66 1.46 -4.54 7.72
CA TYR A 66 2.83 -5.03 7.87
C TYR A 66 3.47 -5.28 6.51
N ALA A 67 4.79 -5.38 6.46
CA ALA A 67 5.49 -6.00 5.34
C ALA A 67 6.00 -7.38 5.71
N VAL A 68 6.16 -8.26 4.73
CA VAL A 68 6.74 -9.59 4.90
C VAL A 68 7.74 -9.86 3.79
N ASP A 69 8.94 -10.32 4.16
CA ASP A 69 9.97 -10.70 3.19
C ASP A 69 9.83 -12.16 2.73
N GLU A 70 10.65 -12.54 1.74
CA GLU A 70 10.66 -13.90 1.18
C GLU A 70 11.02 -15.01 2.18
N TYR A 71 11.59 -14.66 3.32
CA TYR A 71 11.90 -15.58 4.42
C TYR A 71 10.78 -15.65 5.48
N GLY A 72 9.69 -14.92 5.28
CA GLY A 72 8.54 -14.87 6.18
C GLY A 72 8.73 -13.98 7.40
N LYS A 73 9.80 -13.18 7.47
CA LYS A 73 9.97 -12.21 8.54
C LYS A 73 9.06 -11.02 8.28
N THR A 74 8.35 -10.59 9.32
CA THR A 74 7.44 -9.46 9.27
C THR A 74 8.10 -8.17 9.78
N TYR A 75 7.60 -7.05 9.28
CA TYR A 75 8.04 -5.69 9.61
C TYR A 75 6.81 -4.83 9.85
N ASP A 76 6.77 -4.11 10.97
CA ASP A 76 5.71 -3.13 11.22
C ASP A 76 5.78 -1.99 10.20
N LEU A 77 4.65 -1.34 9.91
CA LEU A 77 4.60 -0.18 9.03
C LEU A 77 4.38 1.14 9.79
N ALA A 78 5.14 2.16 9.41
CA ALA A 78 4.85 3.54 9.72
C ALA A 78 4.17 4.18 8.50
N ILE A 79 2.90 4.60 8.66
CA ILE A 79 2.10 5.20 7.59
C ILE A 79 1.83 6.65 7.95
N ASN A 80 2.42 7.59 7.19
CA ASN A 80 2.36 9.02 7.50
C ASN A 80 1.63 9.79 6.40
N ASP A 81 0.71 10.68 6.79
CA ASP A 81 0.07 11.62 5.86
C ASP A 81 1.04 12.75 5.50
N LEU A 82 1.32 12.92 4.19
CA LEU A 82 2.17 13.98 3.66
C LEU A 82 1.39 15.06 2.89
N GLY A 83 0.06 15.03 2.94
CA GLY A 83 -0.81 15.89 2.16
C GLY A 83 -0.94 15.43 0.71
N GLY A 84 -2.02 14.71 0.40
CA GLY A 84 -2.32 14.20 -0.95
C GLY A 84 -1.62 12.91 -1.33
N LYS A 85 -0.74 12.39 -0.46
CA LYS A 85 -0.14 11.06 -0.52
C LYS A 85 0.25 10.61 0.88
N TYR A 86 0.43 9.30 1.04
CA TYR A 86 0.88 8.68 2.27
C TYR A 86 2.24 8.04 2.07
N ASP A 87 3.13 8.20 3.04
CA ASP A 87 4.41 7.50 3.08
C ASP A 87 4.22 6.19 3.84
N VAL A 88 4.40 5.05 3.16
CA VAL A 88 4.27 3.71 3.73
C VAL A 88 5.67 3.14 3.91
N LEU A 89 6.17 3.21 5.15
CA LEU A 89 7.54 2.85 5.49
C LEU A 89 7.60 1.61 6.37
N LEU A 90 8.69 0.84 6.26
CA LEU A 90 9.11 -0.07 7.32
C LEU A 90 9.42 0.77 8.57
N ALA A 91 8.81 0.39 9.69
CA ALA A 91 8.90 1.15 10.93
C ALA A 91 10.33 1.21 11.46
N GLN A 92 10.57 2.16 12.38
CA GLN A 92 11.84 2.27 13.11
C GLN A 92 13.08 2.45 12.23
N GLY A 93 12.91 3.02 11.02
CA GLY A 93 14.00 3.26 10.07
C GLY A 93 14.56 1.99 9.43
N GLN A 94 13.83 0.87 9.52
CA GLN A 94 14.24 -0.38 8.89
C GLN A 94 14.27 -0.26 7.36
N ALA A 95 15.08 -1.12 6.76
CA ALA A 95 15.20 -1.28 5.31
C ALA A 95 15.36 -2.77 5.00
N TYR A 96 14.90 -3.18 3.82
CA TYR A 96 15.08 -4.54 3.33
C TYR A 96 15.71 -4.52 1.94
N GLY A 97 16.53 -5.52 1.61
CA GLY A 97 17.16 -5.66 0.31
C GLY A 97 18.60 -6.20 0.38
N PRO A 98 19.06 -6.90 -0.66
CA PRO A 98 18.31 -7.35 -1.84
C PRO A 98 17.29 -8.46 -1.50
N GLY A 99 16.36 -8.73 -2.42
CA GLY A 99 15.34 -9.79 -2.29
C GLY A 99 13.90 -9.30 -2.42
N GLU A 100 12.94 -10.21 -2.28
CA GLU A 100 11.51 -9.89 -2.42
C GLU A 100 10.85 -9.49 -1.09
N ILE A 101 10.02 -8.45 -1.14
CA ILE A 101 9.21 -7.99 0.00
C ILE A 101 7.80 -7.62 -0.46
N THR A 102 6.81 -7.99 0.34
CA THR A 102 5.40 -7.65 0.11
C THR A 102 4.92 -6.73 1.22
N PHE A 103 4.43 -5.54 0.86
CA PHE A 103 3.74 -4.63 1.79
C PHE A 103 2.25 -4.95 1.78
N ILE A 104 1.66 -5.13 2.95
CA ILE A 104 0.23 -5.37 3.15
C ILE A 104 -0.34 -4.19 3.96
N VAL A 105 -1.17 -3.38 3.30
CA VAL A 105 -1.74 -2.16 3.87
C VAL A 105 -3.25 -2.31 3.99
N HIS A 106 -3.74 -2.31 5.23
CA HIS A 106 -5.15 -2.38 5.55
C HIS A 106 -5.70 -0.99 5.85
N PHE A 107 -6.80 -0.60 5.21
CA PHE A 107 -7.50 0.63 5.55
C PHE A 107 -8.98 0.57 5.20
N GLY A 108 -9.79 1.31 5.94
CA GLY A 108 -11.18 1.59 5.59
C GLY A 108 -11.31 2.89 4.81
N GLY A 109 -12.42 3.05 4.09
CA GLY A 109 -12.78 4.30 3.42
C GLY A 109 -14.26 4.36 3.08
N ASP A 110 -14.73 5.55 2.67
CA ASP A 110 -16.13 5.77 2.30
C ASP A 110 -16.25 5.92 0.78
N LEU A 111 -16.67 4.84 0.10
CA LEU A 111 -16.83 4.81 -1.36
C LEU A 111 -18.08 5.58 -1.81
N ALA A 112 -19.14 5.63 -1.00
CA ALA A 112 -20.31 6.45 -1.30
C ALA A 112 -19.95 7.94 -1.28
N ARG A 113 -19.33 8.41 -0.20
CA ARG A 113 -18.98 9.82 -0.01
C ARG A 113 -17.90 10.31 -0.98
N SER A 114 -17.00 9.43 -1.39
CA SER A 114 -16.00 9.73 -2.43
C SER A 114 -16.58 9.71 -3.85
N GLY A 115 -17.88 9.42 -3.99
CA GLY A 115 -18.56 9.42 -5.28
C GLY A 115 -18.16 8.22 -6.15
N ASN A 116 -17.73 7.11 -5.54
CA ASN A 116 -17.36 5.87 -6.23
C ASN A 116 -18.53 4.87 -6.38
N LEU A 117 -19.72 5.24 -5.90
CA LEU A 117 -20.94 4.46 -6.02
C LEU A 117 -22.03 5.29 -6.72
N VAL A 118 -22.78 4.66 -7.61
CA VAL A 118 -23.99 5.27 -8.22
C VAL A 118 -25.14 4.27 -8.23
N THR A 119 -26.37 4.79 -8.19
CA THR A 119 -27.58 3.97 -8.29
C THR A 119 -28.01 3.81 -9.74
N THR A 120 -28.51 2.63 -10.09
CA THR A 120 -29.13 2.35 -11.38
C THR A 120 -30.35 1.44 -11.19
N THR A 121 -31.09 1.18 -12.25
CA THR A 121 -32.29 0.32 -12.22
C THR A 121 -32.15 -0.83 -13.20
N SER A 122 -32.69 -1.99 -12.84
CA SER A 122 -32.83 -3.16 -13.71
C SER A 122 -34.25 -3.72 -13.64
N GLU A 123 -34.54 -4.75 -14.44
CA GLU A 123 -35.80 -5.51 -14.33
C GLU A 123 -35.99 -6.17 -12.94
N PHE A 124 -34.91 -6.30 -12.16
CA PHE A 124 -34.91 -6.85 -10.80
C PHE A 124 -35.00 -5.79 -9.69
N GLY A 125 -35.09 -4.50 -10.04
CA GLY A 125 -35.19 -3.38 -9.09
C GLY A 125 -33.98 -2.44 -9.10
N GLU A 126 -33.84 -1.67 -8.03
CA GLU A 126 -32.72 -0.74 -7.82
C GLU A 126 -31.42 -1.50 -7.55
N LEU A 127 -30.34 -1.06 -8.19
CA LEU A 127 -29.00 -1.63 -8.08
C LEU A 127 -27.99 -0.53 -7.71
N VAL A 128 -26.86 -0.95 -7.16
CA VAL A 128 -25.70 -0.09 -6.93
C VAL A 128 -24.58 -0.52 -7.87
N VAL A 129 -24.00 0.45 -8.57
CA VAL A 129 -22.80 0.28 -9.39
C VAL A 129 -21.59 0.74 -8.58
N LEU A 130 -20.61 -0.15 -8.46
CA LEU A 130 -19.27 0.18 -7.98
C LEU A 130 -18.42 0.58 -9.18
N HIS A 131 -18.10 1.87 -9.33
CA HIS A 131 -17.27 2.39 -10.43
C HIS A 131 -15.88 2.83 -9.96
N TRP A 132 -15.28 2.01 -9.11
CA TRP A 132 -13.99 2.27 -8.48
C TRP A 132 -12.86 1.48 -9.15
N ALA A 133 -11.66 2.03 -9.13
CA ALA A 133 -10.42 1.34 -9.51
C ALA A 133 -9.29 1.71 -8.54
N PRO A 134 -8.32 0.81 -8.31
CA PRO A 134 -7.10 1.16 -7.60
C PRO A 134 -6.28 2.20 -8.39
N PRO A 135 -5.55 3.09 -7.72
CA PRO A 135 -4.71 4.11 -8.36
C PRO A 135 -3.44 3.54 -9.02
#